data_AF-A0A3A4WBY8-F1
#
_entry.id   AF-A0A3A4WBY8-F1
#
_cell.length_a   1.000
_cell.length_b   1.000
_cell.length_c   1.000
_cell.angle_alpha   90.00
_cell.angle_beta   90.00
_cell.angle_gamma   90.00
#
_symmetry.space_group_name_H-M   'P 1'
#
loop_
_entity.id
_entity.type
_entity.pdbx_description
1 polymer ?
#
loop_
_entity_poly.entity_id
_entity_poly.type
_entity_poly.pdbx_seq_one_letter_code
_entity_poly.pdbx_strand_id
1 'polypeptide(L)'
;MKILLVLFLILTGCAGIQEAVFTPSGIEQYCRKISGNSDAESLNTCIRQEESAKHELSRMTVPPQVDKRCRQLSESTGGSYQVMLTCVKDKMPLNNKGKYNKTGDKNMVR
;
A
#
# COMPACT_ATOMS: atom_id res chain seq x y z
N MET A 1 -19.88 39.13 40.45
CA MET A 1 -19.42 38.93 39.06
C MET A 1 -18.26 37.93 39.04
N LYS A 2 -18.54 36.61 39.03
CA LYS A 2 -17.52 35.54 39.03
C LYS A 2 -17.85 34.39 38.06
N ILE A 3 -18.92 34.51 37.27
CA ILE A 3 -19.47 33.43 36.44
C ILE A 3 -19.00 33.54 34.96
N LEU A 4 -18.24 34.58 34.61
CA LEU A 4 -17.88 34.87 33.21
C LEU A 4 -16.50 34.30 32.76
N LEU A 5 -15.89 33.39 33.52
CA LEU A 5 -14.51 32.95 33.28
C LEU A 5 -14.35 31.42 33.07
N VAL A 6 -15.45 30.71 32.79
CA VAL A 6 -15.41 29.25 32.56
C VAL A 6 -15.68 28.88 31.09
N LEU A 7 -16.12 29.84 30.26
CA LEU A 7 -16.52 29.58 28.87
C LEU A 7 -15.38 29.66 27.83
N PHE A 8 -14.14 29.95 28.24
CA PHE A 8 -12.99 30.06 27.31
C PHE A 8 -12.14 28.79 27.20
N LEU A 9 -12.56 27.66 27.77
CA LEU A 9 -11.81 26.39 27.76
C LEU A 9 -12.39 25.35 26.77
N ILE A 10 -12.96 25.76 25.63
CA ILE A 10 -13.54 24.81 24.65
C ILE A 10 -13.04 25.01 23.22
N LEU A 11 -11.85 25.58 22.99
CA LEU A 11 -11.40 25.87 21.61
C LEU A 11 -9.92 25.59 21.31
N THR A 12 -9.22 24.81 22.12
CA THR A 12 -7.82 24.45 21.81
C THR A 12 -7.56 22.97 22.01
N GLY A 13 -8.29 22.18 21.22
CA GLY A 13 -8.02 20.76 21.03
C GLY A 13 -7.97 20.47 19.54
N CYS A 14 -7.01 21.05 18.82
CA CYS A 14 -6.57 20.44 17.57
C CYS A 14 -5.96 19.10 17.96
N ALA A 15 -6.79 18.07 18.04
CA ALA A 15 -6.33 16.70 17.94
C ALA A 15 -5.60 16.64 16.59
N GLY A 16 -4.27 16.73 16.66
CA GLY A 16 -3.41 16.38 15.55
C GLY A 16 -3.78 14.95 15.19
N ILE A 17 -4.59 14.82 14.14
CA ILE A 17 -4.66 13.59 13.37
C ILE A 17 -3.20 13.38 12.98
N GLN A 18 -2.56 12.40 13.62
CA GLN A 18 -1.32 11.84 13.11
C GLN A 18 -1.73 11.27 11.76
N GLU A 19 -1.62 12.09 10.73
CA GLU A 19 -1.44 11.60 9.39
C GLU A 19 -0.23 10.68 9.53
N ALA A 20 -0.47 9.37 9.50
CA ALA A 20 0.57 8.44 9.15
C ALA A 20 1.03 8.95 7.79
N VAL A 21 2.10 9.74 7.80
CA VAL A 21 2.75 10.25 6.61
C VAL A 21 3.13 8.98 5.88
N PHE A 22 2.29 8.60 4.92
CA PHE A 22 2.54 7.49 4.03
C PHE A 22 3.61 8.03 3.09
N THR A 23 4.85 8.04 3.58
CA THR A 23 5.96 8.56 2.82
C THR A 23 6.02 7.73 1.54
N PRO A 24 6.21 8.34 0.37
CA PRO A 24 6.49 7.64 -0.88
C PRO A 24 7.71 6.67 -0.78
N SER A 25 8.40 6.65 0.36
CA SER A 25 9.59 5.88 0.64
C SER A 25 9.40 4.38 0.81
N GLY A 26 8.19 3.83 1.01
CA GLY A 26 8.05 2.38 1.25
C GLY A 26 8.50 1.52 0.06
N ILE A 27 7.96 1.83 -1.12
CA ILE A 27 8.31 1.14 -2.38
C ILE A 27 9.74 1.46 -2.78
N GLU A 28 10.12 2.74 -2.72
CA GLU A 28 11.47 3.14 -3.11
C GLU A 28 12.53 2.53 -2.19
N GLN A 29 12.29 2.48 -0.87
CA GLN A 29 13.19 1.84 0.10
C GLN A 29 13.29 0.34 -0.12
N TYR A 30 12.17 -0.34 -0.36
CA TYR A 30 12.17 -1.76 -0.73
C TYR A 30 13.00 -1.97 -2.01
N CYS A 31 12.69 -1.21 -3.07
CA CYS A 31 13.37 -1.34 -4.35
C CYS A 31 14.86 -1.04 -4.26
N ARG A 32 15.28 0.02 -3.54
CA ARG A 32 16.70 0.30 -3.27
C ARG A 32 17.38 -0.83 -2.50
N LYS A 33 16.68 -1.41 -1.52
CA LYS A 33 17.20 -2.54 -0.74
C LYS A 33 17.45 -3.77 -1.61
N ILE A 34 16.53 -4.10 -2.51
CA ILE A 34 16.67 -5.29 -3.38
C ILE A 34 17.54 -5.03 -4.62
N SER A 35 17.57 -3.80 -5.12
CA SER A 35 18.40 -3.43 -6.26
C SER A 35 19.88 -3.34 -5.88
N GLY A 36 20.21 -3.02 -4.61
CA GLY A 36 21.60 -2.89 -4.19
C GLY A 36 22.37 -1.90 -5.08
N ASN A 37 23.40 -2.40 -5.78
CA ASN A 37 24.23 -1.62 -6.72
C ASN A 37 23.74 -1.69 -8.19
N SER A 38 22.55 -2.21 -8.45
CA SER A 38 21.98 -2.22 -9.81
C SER A 38 21.80 -0.80 -10.36
N ASP A 39 21.72 -0.71 -11.68
CA ASP A 39 21.52 0.55 -12.38
C ASP A 39 20.16 1.20 -12.08
N ALA A 40 20.05 2.48 -12.48
CA ALA A 40 18.83 3.26 -12.30
C ALA A 40 17.63 2.66 -13.05
N GLU A 41 17.85 1.96 -14.16
CA GLU A 41 16.80 1.31 -14.93
C GLU A 41 16.14 0.17 -14.15
N SER A 42 16.95 -0.67 -13.50
CA SER A 42 16.49 -1.76 -12.64
C SER A 42 15.68 -1.23 -11.45
N LEU A 43 16.18 -0.17 -10.81
CA LEU A 43 15.47 0.49 -9.71
C LEU A 43 14.10 1.03 -10.16
N ASN A 44 14.07 1.75 -11.28
CA ASN A 44 12.84 2.31 -11.83
C ASN A 44 11.84 1.21 -12.24
N THR A 45 12.34 0.10 -12.78
CA THR A 45 11.51 -1.06 -13.12
C THR A 45 10.86 -1.68 -11.89
N CYS A 46 11.63 -1.87 -10.80
CA CYS A 46 11.08 -2.33 -9.54
C CYS A 46 9.99 -1.39 -9.02
N ILE A 47 10.25 -0.09 -8.98
CA ILE A 47 9.29 0.91 -8.48
C ILE A 47 7.99 0.85 -9.27
N ARG A 48 8.07 0.77 -10.60
CA ARG A 48 6.89 0.65 -11.48
C ARG A 48 6.09 -0.62 -11.22
N GLN A 49 6.76 -1.76 -11.01
CA GLN A 49 6.10 -3.02 -10.73
C GLN A 49 5.38 -3.01 -9.38
N GLU A 50 6.04 -2.50 -8.35
CA GLU A 50 5.47 -2.39 -7.00
C GLU A 50 4.30 -1.39 -6.95
N GLU A 51 4.40 -0.23 -7.61
CA GLU A 51 3.27 0.72 -7.71
C GLU A 51 2.10 0.13 -8.49
N SER A 52 2.36 -0.62 -9.57
CA SER A 52 1.30 -1.33 -10.31
C SER A 52 0.58 -2.34 -9.42
N ALA A 53 1.32 -3.13 -8.63
CA ALA A 53 0.75 -4.10 -7.71
C ALA A 53 -0.06 -3.43 -6.59
N LYS A 54 0.45 -2.34 -6.02
CA LYS A 54 -0.24 -1.50 -5.03
C LYS A 54 -1.55 -0.93 -5.58
N HIS A 55 -1.51 -0.40 -6.80
CA HIS A 55 -2.70 0.10 -7.47
C HIS A 55 -3.72 -1.02 -7.69
N GLU A 56 -3.29 -2.21 -8.10
CA GLU A 56 -4.20 -3.36 -8.23
C GLU A 56 -4.84 -3.73 -6.88
N LEU A 57 -4.05 -3.85 -5.81
CA LEU A 57 -4.53 -4.11 -4.45
C LEU A 57 -5.55 -3.08 -3.97
N SER A 58 -5.35 -1.78 -4.25
CA SER A 58 -6.27 -0.72 -3.84
C SER A 58 -7.67 -0.83 -4.45
N ARG A 59 -7.79 -1.56 -5.57
CA ARG A 59 -9.08 -1.80 -6.25
C ARG A 59 -9.75 -3.08 -5.78
N MET A 60 -9.11 -3.84 -4.90
CA MET A 60 -9.62 -5.11 -4.38
C MET A 60 -10.31 -4.90 -3.03
N THR A 61 -11.51 -5.46 -2.87
CA THR A 61 -12.14 -5.59 -1.55
C THR A 61 -11.60 -6.84 -0.87
N VAL A 62 -10.55 -6.65 -0.06
CA VAL A 62 -9.88 -7.75 0.64
C VAL A 62 -10.48 -7.91 2.04
N PRO A 63 -10.94 -9.11 2.44
CA PRO A 63 -11.39 -9.35 3.81
C PRO A 63 -10.27 -9.03 4.82
N PRO A 64 -10.57 -8.40 5.98
CA PRO A 64 -9.54 -7.97 6.93
C PRO A 64 -8.58 -9.08 7.39
N GLN A 65 -9.09 -10.30 7.52
CA GLN A 65 -8.30 -11.49 7.87
C GLN A 65 -7.27 -11.88 6.79
N VAL A 66 -7.60 -11.69 5.51
CA VAL A 66 -6.69 -11.94 4.39
C VAL A 66 -5.69 -10.80 4.28
N ASP A 67 -6.12 -9.54 4.39
CA ASP A 67 -5.23 -8.37 4.38
C ASP A 67 -4.15 -8.50 5.45
N LYS A 68 -4.55 -8.75 6.70
CA LYS A 68 -3.61 -8.91 7.83
C LYS A 68 -2.57 -9.99 7.56
N ARG A 69 -3.00 -11.18 7.12
CA ARG A 69 -2.09 -12.30 6.87
C ARG A 69 -1.14 -12.03 5.71
N CYS A 70 -1.65 -11.46 4.61
CA CYS A 70 -0.84 -11.17 3.44
C CYS A 70 0.09 -9.98 3.64
N ARG A 71 -0.31 -9.01 4.47
CA ARG A 71 0.54 -7.89 4.90
C ARG A 71 1.70 -8.38 5.76
N GLN A 72 1.45 -9.25 6.75
CA GLN A 72 2.52 -9.86 7.54
C GLN A 72 3.51 -10.66 6.69
N LEU A 73 3.02 -11.38 5.67
CA LEU A 73 3.87 -12.09 4.71
C LEU A 73 4.69 -11.12 3.84
N SER A 74 4.08 -10.02 3.39
CA SER A 74 4.77 -8.98 2.63
C SER A 74 5.85 -8.29 3.47
N GLU A 75 5.55 -7.96 4.72
CA GLU A 75 6.50 -7.34 5.65
C GLU A 75 7.71 -8.26 5.92
N SER A 76 7.51 -9.58 6.03
CA SER A 76 8.61 -10.53 6.20
C SER A 76 9.53 -10.62 4.96
N THR A 77 9.03 -10.25 3.78
CA THR A 77 9.81 -10.11 2.55
C THR A 77 10.28 -8.68 2.27
N GLY A 78 10.15 -7.77 3.25
CA GLY A 78 10.61 -6.39 3.14
C GLY A 78 9.57 -5.39 2.63
N GLY A 79 8.29 -5.77 2.59
CA GLY A 79 7.16 -4.89 2.27
C GLY A 79 6.72 -4.89 0.81
N SER A 80 7.01 -5.95 0.04
CA SER A 80 6.62 -6.02 -1.38
C SER A 80 5.10 -6.12 -1.57
N TYR A 81 4.54 -5.18 -2.33
CA TYR A 81 3.15 -5.21 -2.79
C TYR A 81 2.90 -6.33 -3.79
N GLN A 82 3.90 -6.72 -4.59
CA GLN A 82 3.77 -7.88 -5.48
C GLN A 82 3.53 -9.17 -4.69
N VAL A 83 4.25 -9.37 -3.58
CA VAL A 83 4.05 -10.51 -2.67
C VAL A 83 2.68 -10.45 -2.02
N MET A 84 2.28 -9.27 -1.53
CA MET A 84 0.96 -9.07 -0.93
C MET A 84 -0.17 -9.39 -1.93
N LEU A 85 -0.09 -8.85 -3.15
CA LEU A 85 -1.05 -9.06 -4.23
C LEU A 85 -1.17 -10.54 -4.59
N THR A 86 -0.04 -11.24 -4.70
CA THR A 86 -0.02 -12.67 -4.98
C THR A 86 -0.71 -13.46 -3.88
N CYS A 87 -0.41 -13.16 -2.61
CA CYS A 87 -1.05 -13.79 -1.46
C CYS A 87 -2.56 -13.52 -1.41
N VAL A 88 -2.99 -12.29 -1.69
CA VAL A 88 -4.41 -11.94 -1.72
C VAL A 88 -5.11 -12.72 -2.84
N LYS A 89 -4.53 -12.78 -4.05
CA LYS A 89 -5.07 -13.54 -5.17
C LYS A 89 -5.19 -15.04 -4.87
N ASP A 90 -4.22 -15.62 -4.16
CA ASP A 90 -4.24 -17.02 -3.73
C ASP A 90 -5.37 -17.30 -2.72
N LYS A 91 -5.59 -16.38 -1.77
CA LYS A 91 -6.54 -16.58 -0.66
C LYS A 91 -7.96 -16.12 -0.94
N MET A 92 -8.20 -15.39 -2.03
CA MET A 92 -9.54 -14.96 -2.39
C MET A 92 -10.26 -16.03 -3.22
N PRO A 93 -11.48 -16.47 -2.83
CA PRO A 93 -12.23 -17.46 -3.58
C PRO A 93 -12.61 -16.93 -4.96
N LEU A 94 -12.49 -17.80 -5.97
CA LEU A 94 -12.59 -17.50 -7.39
C LEU A 94 -13.96 -16.97 -7.89
N ASN A 95 -14.95 -16.80 -7.01
CA ASN A 95 -16.28 -16.30 -7.37
C ASN A 95 -16.28 -14.82 -7.83
N ASN A 96 -15.17 -14.10 -7.67
CA ASN A 96 -14.98 -12.75 -8.21
C ASN A 96 -14.06 -12.72 -9.45
N LYS A 97 -13.80 -13.87 -10.10
CA LYS A 97 -12.91 -13.90 -11.27
C LYS A 97 -13.42 -13.08 -12.47
N GLY A 98 -14.71 -12.75 -12.51
CA GLY A 98 -15.32 -11.87 -13.51
C GLY A 98 -15.06 -10.37 -13.32
N LYS A 99 -14.41 -9.95 -12.22
CA LYS A 99 -14.04 -8.54 -11.97
C LYS A 99 -12.55 -8.25 -12.07
N TYR A 100 -11.71 -9.24 -12.38
CA TYR A 100 -10.32 -8.99 -12.79
C TYR A 100 -10.31 -8.65 -14.28
N ASN A 101 -10.68 -7.41 -14.60
CA ASN A 101 -10.54 -6.90 -15.95
C ASN A 101 -9.04 -6.93 -16.30
N LYS A 102 -8.66 -7.84 -17.22
CA LYS A 102 -7.36 -7.88 -17.87
C LYS A 102 -7.21 -6.64 -18.77
N THR A 103 -7.10 -5.46 -18.17
CA THR A 103 -6.68 -4.24 -18.87
C THR A 103 -5.26 -3.96 -18.43
N GLY A 104 -4.31 -4.62 -19.08
CA GLY A 104 -2.89 -4.49 -18.76
C GLY A 104 -1.96 -5.34 -19.61
N ASP A 105 -2.50 -6.29 -20.39
CA ASP A 105 -1.75 -6.97 -21.43
C ASP A 105 -1.77 -6.13 -22.72
N LYS A 106 -1.12 -4.96 -22.66
CA LYS A 106 -0.74 -4.23 -23.86
C LYS A 106 0.76 -4.00 -23.81
N ASN A 107 1.42 -4.73 -24.70
CA ASN A 107 2.79 -4.53 -25.19
C ASN A 107 3.93 -4.91 -24.25
N MET A 108 4.42 -6.15 -24.42
CA MET A 108 5.86 -6.40 -24.31
C MET A 108 6.30 -7.48 -25.31
N VAL A 109 6.58 -7.01 -26.53
CA VAL A 109 7.73 -7.35 -27.39
C VAL A 109 8.18 -8.82 -27.39
N ARG A 110 7.89 -9.55 -28.47
CA ARG A 110 8.74 -9.62 -29.67
C ARG A 110 7.98 -10.24 -30.85
#